data_AF-A0A0P0C6U7-F1
#
_entry.id   AF-A0A0P0C6U7-F1
#
_cell.length_a   1.000
_cell.length_b   1.000
_cell.length_c   1.000
_cell.angle_alpha   90.00
_cell.angle_beta   90.00
_cell.angle_gamma   90.00
#
_symmetry.space_group_name_H-M   'P 1'
#
loop_
_entity.id
_entity.type
_entity.pdbx_description
1 polymer ?
#
loop_
_entity_poly.entity_id
_entity_poly.type
_entity_poly.pdbx_seq_one_letter_code
_entity_poly.pdbx_strand_id
1 'polypeptide(L)'
;MKKIYVVLFALGLVACEKEEETAPLEYPSTYTSSYLESTSKIRVFTRQGEVTDPQVISSFVRRYGESFLFENGHRKDETPERADSLRIISATSAQSKRGSFRKWSDFSLVKKGQDLELIGKDTVYYVGAEWNISRDEYLFRLSSAFYKHPYAYHQQLIPLNSGFTYRYVERKVARINGQQLHFPMLNYALALYANYNGQYRPIGYTKISGVNNVLKEQPDLNQLKAGDSIAYQSFDLVFEKK
;
A
#
# COMPACT_ATOMS: atom_id res chain seq x y z
N MET A 1 9.42 3.56 -66.22
CA MET A 1 9.66 4.45 -65.07
C MET A 1 8.56 4.20 -64.06
N LYS A 2 8.84 3.38 -63.05
CA LYS A 2 9.17 3.75 -61.66
C LYS A 2 7.98 4.32 -60.86
N LYS A 3 7.47 3.44 -59.99
CA LYS A 3 7.07 3.65 -58.59
C LYS A 3 5.80 4.49 -58.35
N ILE A 4 4.79 3.87 -57.73
CA ILE A 4 4.28 4.16 -56.37
C ILE A 4 3.17 3.13 -56.08
N TYR A 5 3.53 2.04 -55.41
CA TYR A 5 2.58 1.14 -54.74
C TYR A 5 3.25 0.61 -53.46
N VAL A 6 3.63 1.51 -52.56
CA VAL A 6 4.18 1.15 -51.23
C VAL A 6 3.64 2.14 -50.18
N VAL A 7 2.32 2.29 -50.09
CA VAL A 7 1.69 3.05 -48.99
C VAL A 7 0.54 2.25 -48.32
N LEU A 8 0.01 1.20 -48.96
CA LEU A 8 -1.08 0.40 -48.40
C LEU A 8 -0.66 -0.72 -47.44
N PHE A 9 0.63 -0.91 -47.19
CA PHE A 9 1.13 -1.92 -46.24
C PHE A 9 1.50 -1.36 -44.86
N ALA A 10 1.29 -0.07 -44.61
CA ALA A 10 1.63 0.58 -43.33
C ALA A 10 0.43 0.70 -42.36
N LEU A 11 -0.78 0.31 -42.75
CA LEU A 11 -1.98 0.38 -41.91
C LEU A 11 -2.28 -0.92 -41.14
N GLY A 12 -1.49 -1.98 -41.34
CA GLY A 12 -1.66 -3.28 -40.67
C GLY A 12 -0.78 -3.49 -39.43
N LEU A 13 0.04 -2.51 -39.04
CA LEU A 13 0.92 -2.56 -37.86
C LEU A 13 0.40 -1.68 -36.71
N VAL A 14 -0.91 -1.45 -36.63
CA VAL A 14 -1.51 -1.24 -35.31
C VAL A 14 -1.50 -2.61 -34.65
N ALA A 15 -0.34 -2.95 -34.07
CA ALA A 15 -0.26 -4.00 -33.09
C ALA A 15 -1.35 -3.68 -32.05
N CYS A 16 -2.43 -4.44 -32.12
CA CYS A 16 -3.21 -4.73 -30.94
C CYS A 16 -2.18 -5.34 -29.99
N GLU A 17 -1.60 -4.53 -29.10
CA GLU A 17 -0.96 -5.05 -27.92
C GLU A 17 -2.03 -5.94 -27.31
N LYS A 18 -1.86 -7.25 -27.44
CA LYS A 18 -2.60 -8.21 -26.65
C LYS A 18 -2.28 -7.80 -25.22
N GLU A 19 -3.22 -7.13 -24.57
CA GLU A 19 -3.28 -7.14 -23.11
C GLU A 19 -3.02 -8.59 -22.73
N GLU A 20 -1.92 -8.84 -22.04
CA GLU A 20 -1.65 -10.14 -21.45
C GLU A 20 -2.94 -10.55 -20.75
N GLU A 21 -3.62 -11.57 -21.29
CA GLU A 21 -4.79 -12.17 -20.67
C GLU A 21 -4.31 -12.78 -19.36
N THR A 22 -4.27 -11.94 -18.33
CA THR A 22 -4.11 -12.38 -16.95
C THR A 22 -5.19 -13.42 -16.72
N ALA A 23 -4.76 -14.61 -16.27
CA ALA A 23 -5.65 -15.74 -16.06
C ALA A 23 -6.94 -15.27 -15.35
N PRO A 24 -8.12 -15.67 -15.85
CA PRO A 24 -9.37 -15.21 -15.26
C PRO A 24 -9.42 -15.63 -13.80
N LEU A 25 -9.83 -14.70 -12.94
CA LEU A 25 -10.13 -15.00 -11.54
C LEU A 25 -11.30 -15.99 -11.52
N GLU A 26 -11.06 -17.18 -10.97
CA GLU A 26 -12.09 -18.19 -10.81
C GLU A 26 -12.87 -17.95 -9.52
N TYR A 27 -14.16 -18.24 -9.55
CA TYR A 27 -15.04 -18.07 -8.39
C TYR A 27 -15.93 -19.31 -8.21
N PRO A 28 -16.15 -19.79 -6.96
CA PRO A 28 -15.52 -19.34 -5.73
C PRO A 28 -14.07 -19.83 -5.62
N SER A 29 -13.22 -19.06 -4.93
CA SER A 29 -11.80 -19.41 -4.71
C SER A 29 -11.33 -18.93 -3.34
N THR A 30 -10.38 -19.65 -2.75
CA THR A 30 -9.74 -19.24 -1.49
C THR A 30 -8.25 -19.07 -1.72
N TYR A 31 -7.72 -17.96 -1.19
CA TYR A 31 -6.31 -17.65 -1.19
C TYR A 31 -5.80 -17.50 0.24
N THR A 32 -4.54 -17.84 0.46
CA THR A 32 -3.87 -17.63 1.75
C THR A 32 -2.52 -16.96 1.56
N SER A 33 -2.17 -16.05 2.48
CA SER A 33 -0.85 -15.43 2.48
C SER A 33 0.23 -16.49 2.66
N SER A 34 1.24 -16.43 1.80
CA SER A 34 2.34 -17.40 1.75
C SER A 34 3.64 -16.77 2.23
N TYR A 35 4.00 -15.61 1.66
CA TYR A 35 5.23 -14.91 2.00
C TYR A 35 5.13 -13.40 1.72
N LEU A 36 6.12 -12.67 2.24
CA LEU A 36 6.40 -11.28 1.93
C LEU A 36 7.62 -11.23 1.02
N GLU A 37 7.51 -10.48 -0.07
CA GLU A 37 8.59 -10.26 -1.02
C GLU A 37 8.97 -8.79 -1.03
N SER A 38 10.23 -8.46 -0.78
CA SER A 38 10.72 -7.10 -0.92
C SER A 38 10.78 -6.71 -2.39
N THR A 39 10.01 -5.71 -2.79
CA THR A 39 9.95 -5.23 -4.18
C THR A 39 10.82 -4.01 -4.42
N SER A 40 11.31 -3.36 -3.36
CA SER A 40 12.21 -2.21 -3.46
C SER A 40 13.37 -2.27 -2.46
N LYS A 41 14.43 -1.52 -2.78
CA LYS A 41 15.42 -1.12 -1.76
C LYS A 41 14.79 -0.09 -0.81
N ILE A 42 15.39 0.09 0.36
CA ILE A 42 15.03 1.18 1.27
C ILE A 42 15.40 2.51 0.61
N ARG A 43 14.46 3.45 0.61
CA ARG A 43 14.66 4.81 0.10
C ARG A 43 14.33 5.82 1.20
N VAL A 44 15.06 6.93 1.23
CA VAL A 44 14.89 7.98 2.25
C VAL A 44 14.60 9.30 1.56
N PHE A 45 13.61 10.02 2.05
CA PHE A 45 13.16 11.28 1.48
C PHE A 45 13.04 12.35 2.56
N THR A 46 13.32 13.57 2.14
CA THR A 46 12.90 14.80 2.81
C THR A 46 11.92 15.53 1.90
N ARG A 47 11.38 16.66 2.37
CA ARG A 47 10.59 17.54 1.50
C ARG A 47 11.39 18.04 0.28
N GLN A 48 12.73 18.10 0.36
CA GLN A 48 13.61 18.58 -0.70
C GLN A 48 13.93 17.51 -1.76
N GLY A 49 13.62 16.24 -1.51
CA GLY A 49 13.87 15.15 -2.44
C GLY A 49 14.41 13.89 -1.77
N GLU A 50 14.90 12.97 -2.60
CA GLU A 50 15.53 11.74 -2.16
C GLU A 50 16.93 12.01 -1.60
N VAL A 51 17.22 11.41 -0.45
CA VAL A 51 18.56 11.36 0.13
C VAL A 51 19.32 10.24 -0.56
N THR A 52 20.46 10.56 -1.17
CA THR A 52 21.26 9.60 -1.94
C THR A 52 22.52 9.11 -1.22
N ASP A 53 22.93 9.78 -0.13
CA ASP A 53 24.11 9.40 0.66
C ASP A 53 23.85 8.09 1.43
N PRO A 54 24.56 6.99 1.13
CA PRO A 54 24.36 5.70 1.77
C PRO A 54 24.63 5.69 3.28
N GLN A 55 25.55 6.53 3.77
CA GLN A 55 25.87 6.62 5.20
C GLN A 55 24.75 7.30 5.97
N VAL A 56 24.14 8.33 5.38
CA VAL A 56 22.98 9.02 5.94
C VAL A 56 21.77 8.08 5.95
N ILE A 57 21.52 7.38 4.84
CA ILE A 57 20.45 6.37 4.75
C ILE A 57 20.64 5.30 5.82
N SER A 58 21.82 4.67 5.88
CA SER A 58 22.11 3.62 6.86
C SER A 58 21.95 4.10 8.30
N SER A 59 22.43 5.31 8.61
CA SER A 59 22.29 5.90 9.93
C SER A 59 20.83 6.20 10.29
N PHE A 60 20.05 6.70 9.34
CA PHE A 60 18.62 6.95 9.53
C PHE A 60 17.87 5.65 9.79
N VAL A 61 18.08 4.63 8.94
CA VAL A 61 17.40 3.34 9.06
C VAL A 61 17.81 2.62 10.34
N ARG A 62 19.09 2.67 10.75
CA ARG A 62 19.54 2.12 12.03
C ARG A 62 18.87 2.82 13.22
N ARG A 63 18.61 4.13 13.12
CA ARG A 63 18.04 4.93 14.21
C ARG A 63 16.51 4.82 14.31
N TYR A 64 15.82 4.78 13.17
CA TYR A 64 14.35 4.88 13.10
C TYR A 64 13.68 3.69 12.41
N GLY A 65 14.38 3.02 11.50
CA GLY A 65 13.86 1.90 10.72
C GLY A 65 13.82 0.60 11.52
N GLU A 66 14.85 0.28 12.30
CA GLU A 66 14.96 -1.02 13.03
C GLU A 66 14.63 -2.23 12.11
N SER A 67 14.18 -3.36 12.66
CA SER A 67 13.74 -4.53 11.89
C SER A 67 12.53 -4.29 10.97
N PHE A 68 11.92 -3.10 11.03
CA PHE A 68 10.69 -2.78 10.32
C PHE A 68 10.90 -2.44 8.84
N LEU A 69 12.03 -1.82 8.54
CA LEU A 69 12.51 -1.54 7.17
C LEU A 69 13.56 -2.54 6.72
N PHE A 70 13.74 -3.63 7.46
CA PHE A 70 14.62 -4.73 7.09
C PHE A 70 13.82 -6.02 7.22
N GLU A 71 13.08 -6.40 6.18
CA GLU A 71 12.60 -7.78 6.13
C GLU A 71 13.69 -8.66 5.52
N ASN A 72 14.40 -9.36 6.41
CA ASN A 72 14.80 -10.72 6.08
C ASN A 72 13.50 -11.50 5.86
N GLY A 73 13.22 -11.79 4.60
CA GLY A 73 12.03 -12.52 4.18
C GLY A 73 11.91 -13.86 4.91
N HIS A 74 10.66 -14.18 5.26
CA HIS A 74 10.02 -15.49 5.30
C HIS A 74 9.00 -15.52 6.44
N ARG A 75 7.71 -15.42 6.10
CA ARG A 75 6.61 -16.00 6.90
C ARG A 75 6.41 -17.49 6.56
N LYS A 76 7.46 -18.19 6.11
CA LYS A 76 7.36 -19.61 5.71
C LYS A 76 6.88 -20.53 6.84
N ASP A 77 7.03 -20.10 8.09
CA ASP A 77 6.67 -20.89 9.27
C ASP A 77 5.35 -20.42 9.93
N GLU A 78 4.58 -19.52 9.31
CA GLU A 78 3.22 -19.25 9.77
C GLU A 78 2.33 -20.43 9.39
N THR A 79 1.76 -21.09 10.41
CA THR A 79 0.81 -22.16 10.16
C THR A 79 -0.40 -21.62 9.39
N PRO A 80 -1.08 -22.43 8.56
CA PRO A 80 -2.27 -21.99 7.81
C PRO A 80 -3.35 -21.30 8.65
N GLU A 81 -3.44 -21.61 9.94
CA GLU A 81 -4.38 -21.00 10.88
C GLU A 81 -3.99 -19.57 11.28
N ARG A 82 -2.71 -19.21 11.13
CA ARG A 82 -2.15 -17.87 11.39
C ARG A 82 -1.94 -17.06 10.12
N ALA A 83 -2.05 -17.67 8.94
CA ALA A 83 -1.99 -16.97 7.66
C ALA A 83 -3.24 -16.10 7.43
N ASP A 84 -3.03 -14.93 6.82
CA ASP A 84 -4.13 -14.13 6.29
C ASP A 84 -4.83 -14.92 5.19
N SER A 85 -6.15 -14.79 5.09
CA SER A 85 -6.96 -15.53 4.12
C SER A 85 -7.91 -14.59 3.39
N LEU A 86 -8.12 -14.86 2.10
CA LEU A 86 -9.07 -14.16 1.25
C LEU A 86 -9.93 -15.19 0.51
N ARG A 87 -11.23 -15.17 0.77
CA ARG A 87 -12.21 -15.96 0.03
C ARG A 87 -12.91 -15.06 -0.96
N ILE A 88 -12.73 -15.31 -2.25
CA ILE A 88 -13.52 -14.64 -3.28
C ILE A 88 -14.76 -15.49 -3.56
N ILE A 89 -15.93 -14.92 -3.29
CA ILE A 89 -17.22 -15.61 -3.33
C ILE A 89 -17.85 -15.46 -4.72
N SER A 90 -17.74 -14.28 -5.31
CA SER A 90 -18.25 -13.95 -6.65
C SER A 90 -17.42 -12.83 -7.27
N ALA A 91 -17.73 -12.47 -8.52
CA ALA A 91 -17.10 -11.33 -9.20
C ALA A 91 -17.19 -9.99 -8.45
N THR A 92 -18.12 -9.85 -7.49
CA THR A 92 -18.36 -8.59 -6.76
C THR A 92 -18.22 -8.70 -5.25
N SER A 93 -17.88 -9.88 -4.72
CA SER A 93 -17.90 -10.11 -3.27
C SER A 93 -16.75 -11.00 -2.80
N ALA A 94 -16.09 -10.58 -1.72
CA ALA A 94 -15.07 -11.36 -1.04
C ALA A 94 -15.19 -11.22 0.48
N GLN A 95 -14.52 -12.13 1.17
CA GLN A 95 -14.31 -12.10 2.61
C GLN A 95 -12.82 -12.20 2.88
N SER A 96 -12.30 -11.36 3.78
CA SER A 96 -10.90 -11.45 4.23
C SER A 96 -10.83 -11.64 5.74
N LYS A 97 -9.86 -12.43 6.18
CA LYS A 97 -9.55 -12.70 7.58
C LYS A 97 -8.06 -12.49 7.79
N ARG A 98 -7.68 -11.72 8.81
CA ARG A 98 -6.28 -11.63 9.24
C ARG A 98 -5.96 -12.77 10.19
N GLY A 99 -4.93 -13.55 9.91
CA GLY A 99 -4.40 -14.67 10.69
C GLY A 99 -5.26 -15.18 11.85
N SER A 100 -4.78 -14.90 13.08
CA SER A 100 -5.35 -15.36 14.35
C SER A 100 -6.73 -14.77 14.69
N PHE A 101 -7.23 -13.80 13.92
CA PHE A 101 -8.58 -13.28 14.13
C PHE A 101 -9.62 -14.26 13.60
N ARG A 102 -10.64 -14.54 14.41
CA ARG A 102 -11.71 -15.49 14.02
C ARG A 102 -12.75 -14.87 13.08
N LYS A 103 -12.84 -13.54 13.01
CA LYS A 103 -13.91 -12.83 12.28
C LYS A 103 -13.49 -12.52 10.84
N TRP A 104 -14.30 -12.96 9.89
CA TRP A 104 -14.22 -12.54 8.49
C TRP A 104 -14.80 -11.14 8.33
N SER A 105 -14.18 -10.33 7.48
CA SER A 105 -14.67 -9.01 7.07
C SER A 105 -15.12 -9.07 5.62
N ASP A 106 -16.29 -8.50 5.33
CA ASP A 106 -16.87 -8.50 3.99
C ASP A 106 -16.35 -7.34 3.15
N PHE A 107 -16.03 -7.65 1.88
CA PHE A 107 -15.56 -6.71 0.88
C PHE A 107 -16.40 -6.79 -0.39
N SER A 108 -16.67 -5.64 -0.99
CA SER A 108 -17.02 -5.54 -2.41
C SER A 108 -15.76 -5.68 -3.25
N LEU A 109 -15.88 -6.28 -4.44
CA LEU A 109 -14.80 -6.40 -5.40
C LEU A 109 -15.04 -5.53 -6.64
N VAL A 110 -13.97 -4.91 -7.12
CA VAL A 110 -13.94 -4.23 -8.41
C VAL A 110 -12.66 -4.63 -9.14
N LYS A 111 -12.78 -5.33 -10.27
CA LYS A 111 -11.65 -5.66 -11.14
C LYS A 111 -11.46 -4.56 -12.19
N LYS A 112 -10.22 -4.07 -12.35
CA LYS A 112 -9.81 -3.09 -13.36
C LYS A 112 -8.49 -3.54 -13.99
N GLY A 113 -8.57 -4.18 -15.15
CA GLY A 113 -7.40 -4.81 -15.76
C GLY A 113 -6.79 -5.85 -14.81
N GLN A 114 -5.52 -5.66 -14.46
CA GLN A 114 -4.77 -6.53 -13.53
C GLN A 114 -5.00 -6.20 -12.05
N ASP A 115 -5.64 -5.07 -11.74
CA ASP A 115 -5.91 -4.68 -10.36
C ASP A 115 -7.26 -5.23 -9.88
N LEU A 116 -7.26 -5.81 -8.69
CA LEU A 116 -8.44 -6.21 -7.94
C LEU A 116 -8.56 -5.33 -6.70
N GLU A 117 -9.59 -4.48 -6.67
CA GLU A 117 -9.89 -3.64 -5.53
C GLU A 117 -10.83 -4.36 -4.55
N LEU A 118 -10.48 -4.36 -3.28
CA LEU A 118 -11.31 -4.83 -2.17
C LEU A 118 -11.77 -3.61 -1.38
N ILE A 119 -13.08 -3.37 -1.31
CA ILE A 119 -13.69 -2.23 -0.63
C ILE A 119 -14.52 -2.75 0.54
N GLY A 120 -14.17 -2.39 1.78
CA GLY A 120 -14.89 -2.87 2.97
C GLY A 120 -16.36 -2.44 2.95
N LYS A 121 -17.29 -3.35 3.25
CA LYS A 121 -18.73 -3.01 3.29
C LYS A 121 -19.14 -2.33 4.60
N ASP A 122 -18.47 -2.65 5.72
CA ASP A 122 -18.81 -2.15 7.07
C ASP A 122 -17.58 -1.94 7.96
N THR A 123 -16.38 -1.85 7.38
CA THR A 123 -15.17 -1.68 8.17
C THR A 123 -15.14 -0.25 8.71
N VAL A 124 -15.46 -0.08 10.00
CA VAL A 124 -15.28 1.18 10.75
C VAL A 124 -14.10 0.99 11.69
N TYR A 125 -12.99 1.63 11.37
CA TYR A 125 -11.86 1.72 12.29
C TYR A 125 -12.03 2.98 13.14
N TYR A 126 -12.26 2.79 14.43
CA TYR A 126 -12.29 3.87 15.40
C TYR A 126 -10.86 4.26 15.77
N VAL A 127 -10.48 5.50 15.48
CA VAL A 127 -9.27 6.11 16.05
C VAL A 127 -9.67 6.66 17.43
N GLY A 128 -9.05 6.17 18.51
CA GLY A 128 -9.45 6.51 19.87
C GLY A 128 -9.35 8.01 20.19
N ALA A 129 -10.18 8.48 21.13
CA ALA A 129 -10.32 9.90 21.50
C ALA A 129 -9.05 10.56 22.10
N GLU A 130 -8.03 9.77 22.45
CA GLU A 130 -6.77 10.25 23.06
C GLU A 130 -5.70 10.65 22.04
N TRP A 131 -6.02 10.57 20.74
CA TRP A 131 -5.06 10.73 19.66
C TRP A 131 -5.03 12.17 19.14
N ASN A 132 -3.81 12.69 18.91
CA ASN A 132 -3.61 14.04 18.40
C ASN A 132 -4.09 14.14 16.94
N ILE A 133 -5.29 14.68 16.74
CA ILE A 133 -5.96 14.88 15.44
C ILE A 133 -4.99 15.41 14.38
N SER A 134 -4.17 16.42 14.73
CA SER A 134 -3.24 17.04 13.78
C SER A 134 -2.14 16.09 13.27
N ARG A 135 -1.78 15.08 14.07
CA ARG A 135 -0.81 14.03 13.69
C ARG A 135 -1.48 13.01 12.78
N ASP A 136 -2.68 12.57 13.09
CA ASP A 136 -3.36 11.54 12.29
C ASP A 136 -3.81 12.06 10.94
N GLU A 137 -4.32 13.30 10.88
CA GLU A 137 -4.58 13.99 9.61
C GLU A 137 -3.29 14.13 8.79
N TYR A 138 -2.16 14.42 9.45
CA TYR A 138 -0.87 14.46 8.79
C TYR A 138 -0.48 13.08 8.24
N LEU A 139 -0.55 12.01 9.04
CA LEU A 139 -0.20 10.66 8.60
C LEU A 139 -1.12 10.15 7.49
N PHE A 140 -2.41 10.48 7.57
CA PHE A 140 -3.37 10.15 6.53
C PHE A 140 -3.03 10.87 5.22
N ARG A 141 -2.83 12.19 5.27
CA ARG A 141 -2.44 12.97 4.09
C ARG A 141 -1.11 12.49 3.53
N LEU A 142 -0.15 12.16 4.39
CA LEU A 142 1.13 11.58 3.99
C LEU A 142 0.96 10.22 3.31
N SER A 143 0.05 9.36 3.78
CA SER A 143 -0.22 8.08 3.11
C SER A 143 -0.69 8.31 1.66
N SER A 144 -1.53 9.31 1.41
CA SER A 144 -1.98 9.67 0.05
C SER A 144 -0.85 10.17 -0.87
N ALA A 145 0.29 10.58 -0.29
CA ALA A 145 1.47 10.93 -1.05
C ALA A 145 2.07 9.72 -1.78
N PHE A 146 1.99 8.54 -1.17
CA PHE A 146 2.64 7.32 -1.64
C PHE A 146 1.75 6.43 -2.50
N TYR A 147 0.43 6.50 -2.39
CA TYR A 147 -0.48 5.57 -3.06
C TYR A 147 -1.25 6.19 -4.23
N LYS A 148 -1.43 5.42 -5.31
CA LYS A 148 -2.26 5.81 -6.47
C LYS A 148 -3.72 5.95 -6.07
N HIS A 149 -4.22 5.06 -5.22
CA HIS A 149 -5.60 5.11 -4.72
C HIS A 149 -5.63 5.60 -3.27
N PRO A 150 -6.68 6.30 -2.83
CA PRO A 150 -6.85 6.59 -1.41
C PRO A 150 -7.05 5.26 -0.65
N TYR A 151 -6.20 5.01 0.34
CA TYR A 151 -6.28 3.83 1.22
C TYR A 151 -7.61 3.78 2.00
N ALA A 152 -8.21 4.94 2.24
CA ALA A 152 -9.51 5.07 2.88
C ALA A 152 -10.45 5.90 2.00
N TYR A 153 -11.62 5.36 1.70
CA TYR A 153 -12.65 6.03 0.90
C TYR A 153 -13.76 6.45 1.85
N HIS A 154 -14.05 7.75 1.94
CA HIS A 154 -14.94 8.38 2.92
C HIS A 154 -14.38 8.45 4.35
N GLN A 155 -14.02 9.66 4.79
CA GLN A 155 -13.70 9.95 6.18
C GLN A 155 -14.82 10.78 6.78
N GLN A 156 -15.31 10.36 7.94
CA GLN A 156 -16.29 11.12 8.71
C GLN A 156 -15.78 11.27 10.14
N LEU A 157 -15.70 12.52 10.60
CA LEU A 157 -15.48 12.81 12.01
C LEU A 157 -16.76 12.48 12.78
N ILE A 158 -16.64 11.66 13.82
CA ILE A 158 -17.73 11.25 14.70
C ILE A 158 -17.45 11.83 16.09
N PRO A 159 -18.33 12.68 16.63
CA PRO A 159 -18.17 13.16 18.00
C PRO A 159 -18.38 12.01 19.01
N LEU A 160 -17.60 12.04 20.08
CA LEU A 160 -17.72 11.17 21.24
C LEU A 160 -17.93 12.03 22.50
N ASN A 161 -18.40 11.43 23.59
CA ASN A 161 -18.59 12.13 24.86
C ASN A 161 -17.30 12.76 25.42
N SER A 162 -16.13 12.27 25.00
CA SER A 162 -14.81 12.76 25.42
C SER A 162 -13.89 13.20 24.27
N GLY A 163 -14.46 13.55 23.10
CA GLY A 163 -13.65 14.02 21.97
C GLY A 163 -14.25 13.66 20.62
N PHE A 164 -13.43 13.16 19.70
CA PHE A 164 -13.85 12.73 18.37
C PHE A 164 -13.14 11.44 17.98
N THR A 165 -13.71 10.74 17.00
CA THR A 165 -13.11 9.60 16.32
C THR A 165 -13.33 9.74 14.81
N TYR A 166 -12.58 9.01 14.00
CA TYR A 166 -12.80 8.94 12.56
C TYR A 166 -13.47 7.62 12.22
N ARG A 167 -14.41 7.67 11.27
CA ARG A 167 -14.86 6.50 10.53
C ARG A 167 -14.29 6.58 9.13
N TYR A 168 -13.73 5.47 8.67
CA TYR A 168 -13.30 5.34 7.28
C TYR A 168 -13.55 3.94 6.72
N VAL A 169 -13.81 3.85 5.42
CA VAL A 169 -13.94 2.56 4.73
C VAL A 169 -12.57 2.13 4.18
N GLU A 170 -12.13 0.94 4.58
CA GLU A 170 -10.86 0.35 4.12
C GLU A 170 -10.93 -0.01 2.63
N ARG A 171 -9.89 0.36 1.88
CA ARG A 171 -9.67 -0.08 0.49
C ARG A 171 -8.30 -0.74 0.38
N LYS A 172 -8.29 -1.93 -0.22
CA LYS A 172 -7.06 -2.65 -0.59
C LYS A 172 -7.02 -2.86 -2.08
N VAL A 173 -5.83 -2.92 -2.65
CA VAL A 173 -5.64 -3.28 -4.05
C VAL A 173 -4.65 -4.43 -4.12
N ALA A 174 -5.00 -5.46 -4.88
CA ALA A 174 -4.11 -6.56 -5.24
C ALA A 174 -3.87 -6.57 -6.75
N ARG A 175 -2.68 -6.93 -7.17
CA ARG A 175 -2.36 -7.26 -8.56
C ARG A 175 -2.58 -8.75 -8.80
N ILE A 176 -3.28 -9.08 -9.86
CA ILE A 176 -3.50 -10.46 -10.29
C ILE A 176 -2.31 -10.90 -11.13
N ASN A 177 -1.63 -11.96 -10.69
CA ASN A 177 -0.53 -12.56 -11.44
C ASN A 177 -0.75 -14.08 -11.50
N GLY A 178 -1.32 -14.56 -12.61
CA GLY A 178 -1.72 -15.96 -12.76
C GLY A 178 -2.68 -16.39 -11.65
N GLN A 179 -2.28 -17.39 -10.86
CA GLN A 179 -3.06 -17.91 -9.72
C GLN A 179 -2.70 -17.26 -8.38
N GLN A 180 -1.95 -16.16 -8.41
CA GLN A 180 -1.54 -15.42 -7.21
C GLN A 180 -2.19 -14.03 -7.16
N LEU A 181 -2.41 -13.56 -5.94
CA LEU A 181 -2.77 -12.18 -5.66
C LEU A 181 -1.62 -11.52 -4.91
N HIS A 182 -1.11 -10.44 -5.47
CA HIS A 182 0.02 -9.69 -4.93
C HIS A 182 -0.52 -8.41 -4.32
N PHE A 183 -0.54 -8.31 -2.99
CA PHE A 183 -0.97 -7.10 -2.29
C PHE A 183 0.24 -6.20 -2.06
N PRO A 184 0.38 -5.08 -2.78
CA PRO A 184 1.51 -4.19 -2.59
C PRO A 184 1.39 -3.49 -1.24
N MET A 185 2.46 -3.53 -0.47
CA MET A 185 2.56 -2.97 0.88
C MET A 185 3.67 -1.93 0.94
N LEU A 186 3.50 -0.98 1.84
CA LEU A 186 4.56 -0.05 2.25
C LEU A 186 4.81 -0.23 3.73
N ASN A 187 6.07 -0.36 4.11
CA ASN A 187 6.50 -0.03 5.46
C ASN A 187 7.26 1.30 5.41
N TYR A 188 6.98 2.19 6.34
CA TYR A 188 7.76 3.42 6.47
C TYR A 188 8.05 3.78 7.93
N ALA A 189 9.21 4.42 8.13
CA ALA A 189 9.61 5.09 9.35
C ALA A 189 9.70 6.59 9.08
N LEU A 190 8.86 7.37 9.76
CA LEU A 190 8.79 8.82 9.67
C LEU A 190 9.41 9.44 10.92
N ALA A 191 10.46 10.23 10.76
CA ALA A 191 11.02 11.06 11.82
C ALA A 191 10.43 12.46 11.73
N LEU A 192 9.88 12.94 12.85
CA LEU A 192 9.18 14.21 12.98
C LEU A 192 10.11 15.25 13.59
N TYR A 193 10.17 16.43 12.99
CA TYR A 193 10.98 17.54 13.46
C TYR A 193 10.14 18.81 13.63
N ALA A 194 10.52 19.64 14.61
CA ALA A 194 9.99 20.99 14.78
C ALA A 194 11.12 22.01 14.68
N ASN A 195 10.81 23.15 14.07
CA ASN A 195 11.73 24.27 13.96
C ASN A 195 11.68 25.10 15.25
N TYR A 196 12.80 25.14 15.96
CA TYR A 196 13.02 26.02 17.10
C TYR A 196 14.12 27.01 16.72
N ASN A 197 13.73 28.26 16.44
CA ASN A 197 14.64 29.35 16.11
C ASN A 197 15.61 29.05 14.95
N GLY A 198 15.10 28.47 13.86
CA GLY A 198 15.88 28.11 12.67
C GLY A 198 16.55 26.74 12.75
N GLN A 199 16.48 26.04 13.89
CA GLN A 199 17.04 24.71 14.08
C GLN A 199 15.94 23.66 14.16
N TYR A 200 16.00 22.66 13.26
CA TYR A 200 15.10 21.51 13.32
C TYR A 200 15.55 20.54 14.43
N ARG A 201 14.65 20.27 15.37
CA ARG A 201 14.87 19.31 16.47
C ARG A 201 13.89 18.15 16.36
N PRO A 202 14.33 16.90 16.61
CA PRO A 202 13.43 15.76 16.58
C PRO A 202 12.41 15.88 17.70
N ILE A 203 11.14 15.70 17.38
CA ILE A 203 10.02 15.73 18.32
C ILE A 203 9.31 14.38 18.44
N GLY A 204 9.63 13.43 17.56
CA GLY A 204 9.07 12.09 17.63
C GLY A 204 9.37 11.28 16.37
N TYR A 205 8.81 10.08 16.32
CA TYR A 205 8.81 9.27 15.11
C TYR A 205 7.54 8.40 15.06
N THR A 206 7.20 7.93 13.87
CA THR A 206 6.09 7.01 13.58
C THR A 206 6.61 5.88 12.70
N LYS A 207 6.13 4.67 12.92
CA LYS A 207 6.32 3.51 12.02
C LYS A 207 4.95 3.02 11.56
N ILE A 208 4.76 2.77 10.26
CA ILE A 208 3.51 2.25 9.69
C ILE A 208 3.81 1.12 8.72
N SER A 209 3.15 -0.02 8.90
CA SER A 209 3.37 -1.25 8.12
C SER A 209 2.08 -1.77 7.52
N GLY A 210 2.23 -2.49 6.43
CA GLY A 210 1.19 -3.33 5.86
C GLY A 210 -0.05 -2.59 5.36
N VAL A 211 0.18 -1.42 4.80
CA VAL A 211 -0.84 -0.65 4.10
C VAL A 211 -0.89 -1.14 2.65
N ASN A 212 -1.95 -1.89 2.32
CA ASN A 212 -2.11 -2.64 1.06
C ASN A 212 -2.67 -1.77 -0.06
N ASN A 213 -1.83 -1.19 -0.92
CA ASN A 213 -2.27 -0.34 -2.01
C ASN A 213 -1.16 -0.10 -3.06
N VAL A 214 -1.54 0.25 -4.28
CA VAL A 214 -0.60 0.50 -5.38
C VAL A 214 0.19 1.78 -5.11
N LEU A 215 1.52 1.67 -5.12
CA LEU A 215 2.41 2.79 -4.93
C LEU A 215 2.49 3.67 -6.18
N LYS A 216 2.63 4.98 -5.97
CA LYS A 216 3.03 5.90 -7.02
C LYS A 216 4.49 5.66 -7.37
N GLU A 217 4.83 5.81 -8.64
CA GLU A 217 6.22 5.77 -9.09
C GLU A 217 7.05 6.89 -8.45
N GLN A 218 6.43 8.07 -8.30
CA GLN A 218 6.98 9.21 -7.59
C GLN A 218 6.01 9.67 -6.49
N PRO A 219 6.44 9.59 -5.22
CA PRO A 219 5.65 10.12 -4.10
C PRO A 219 5.46 11.64 -4.19
N ASP A 220 4.33 12.14 -3.72
CA ASP A 220 4.10 13.60 -3.56
C ASP A 220 4.77 14.12 -2.28
N LEU A 221 6.06 14.45 -2.37
CA LEU A 221 6.86 14.88 -1.22
C LEU A 221 6.41 16.22 -0.62
N ASN A 222 5.54 16.98 -1.27
CA ASN A 222 4.97 18.20 -0.70
C ASN A 222 4.11 17.94 0.53
N GLN A 223 3.64 16.70 0.70
CA GLN A 223 2.89 16.31 1.88
C GLN A 223 3.78 16.20 3.14
N LEU A 224 5.09 15.99 3.00
CA LEU A 224 6.04 16.00 4.11
C LEU A 224 6.24 17.43 4.63
N LYS A 225 6.22 17.60 5.96
CA LYS A 225 6.54 18.90 6.56
C LYS A 225 8.02 19.22 6.40
N ALA A 226 8.35 20.51 6.42
CA ALA A 226 9.75 20.92 6.36
C ALA A 226 10.50 20.38 7.59
N GLY A 227 11.69 19.79 7.35
CA GLY A 227 12.51 19.16 8.38
C GLY A 227 12.18 17.68 8.65
N ASP A 228 11.00 17.20 8.25
CA ASP A 228 10.65 15.79 8.38
C ASP A 228 11.42 14.93 7.36
N SER A 229 11.71 13.70 7.78
CA SER A 229 12.39 12.70 6.96
C SER A 229 11.65 11.38 7.06
N ILE A 230 11.48 10.70 5.94
CA ILE A 230 10.81 9.40 5.85
C ILE A 230 11.71 8.39 5.15
N ALA A 231 11.87 7.22 5.75
CA ALA A 231 12.42 6.06 5.07
C ALA A 231 11.27 5.09 4.79
N TYR A 232 11.22 4.53 3.57
CA TYR A 232 10.23 3.51 3.25
C TYR A 232 10.84 2.36 2.44
N GLN A 233 10.15 1.23 2.50
CA GLN A 233 10.42 0.05 1.69
C GLN A 233 9.09 -0.56 1.25
N SER A 234 9.05 -0.98 -0.01
CA SER A 234 7.91 -1.61 -0.64
C SER A 234 8.04 -3.13 -0.60
N PHE A 235 6.90 -3.79 -0.40
CA PHE A 235 6.79 -5.24 -0.37
C PHE A 235 5.56 -5.69 -1.16
N ASP A 236 5.50 -6.96 -1.52
CA ASP A 236 4.26 -7.63 -1.90
C ASP A 236 3.96 -8.73 -0.88
N LEU A 237 2.74 -8.72 -0.33
CA LEU A 237 2.19 -9.88 0.36
C LEU A 237 1.51 -10.78 -0.66
N VAL A 238 2.12 -11.95 -0.86
CA VAL A 238 1.69 -12.90 -1.89
C VAL A 238 0.68 -13.87 -1.30
N PHE A 239 -0.46 -13.93 -1.95
CA PHE A 239 -1.56 -14.84 -1.67
C PHE A 239 -1.63 -15.90 -2.76
N GLU A 240 -1.58 -17.16 -2.37
CA GLU A 240 -1.63 -18.31 -3.28
C GLU A 240 -2.99 -18.98 -3.18
N LYS A 241 -3.54 -19.38 -4.32
CA LYS A 241 -4.80 -20.13 -4.38
C LYS A 241 -4.61 -21.51 -3.74
N LYS A 242 -5.56 -21.91 -2.89
CA LYS A 242 -5.67 -23.26 -2.34
C LYS A 242 -6.64 -24.12 -3.12
#